data_AF-A0A850H2N3-F1
#
_entry.id   AF-A0A850H2N3-F1
#
_cell.length_a   1.000
_cell.length_b   1.000
_cell.length_c   1.000
_cell.angle_alpha   90.00
_cell.angle_beta   90.00
_cell.angle_gamma   90.00
#
_symmetry.space_group_name_H-M   'P 1'
#
loop_
_entity.id
_entity.type
_entity.pdbx_description
1 polymer ?
#
loop_
_entity_poly.entity_id
_entity_poly.type
_entity_poly.pdbx_seq_one_letter_code
_entity_poly.pdbx_strand_id
1 'polypeptide(L)' 'MNSLAYRKTYALDRRFSVEFSLDGDRFDAFWSPHQPKGRKARSILPAYRKARNDFLGSLDLGVMVVEL' A
#
# COMPACT_ATOMS: atom_id res chain seq x y z
N MET A 1 -20.58 8.21 13.72
CA MET A 1 -19.21 8.61 13.33
C MET A 1 -18.97 8.08 11.93
N ASN A 2 -18.89 8.95 10.92
CA ASN A 2 -18.45 8.54 9.58
C ASN A 2 -16.92 8.44 9.64
N SER A 3 -16.36 7.23 9.74
CA SER A 3 -14.93 7.05 9.51
C SER A 3 -14.65 7.35 8.04
N LEU A 4 -13.77 8.32 7.77
CA LEU A 4 -13.28 8.57 6.42
C LEU A 4 -12.35 7.41 6.06
N ALA A 5 -12.82 6.51 5.20
CA ALA A 5 -11.99 5.44 4.65
C ALA A 5 -11.17 6.00 3.49
N TYR A 6 -9.84 6.06 3.65
CA TYR A 6 -8.92 6.45 2.58
C TYR A 6 -8.53 5.22 1.79
N ARG A 7 -8.66 5.28 0.45
CA ARG A 7 -8.27 4.18 -0.43
C ARG A 7 -7.57 4.70 -1.68
N LYS A 8 -6.51 4.02 -2.10
CA LYS A 8 -5.81 4.34 -3.34
C LYS A 8 -5.15 3.09 -3.93
N THR A 9 -5.33 2.91 -5.23
CA THR A 9 -4.77 1.79 -5.99
C THR A 9 -3.50 2.21 -6.72
N TYR A 10 -2.49 1.35 -6.70
CA TYR A 10 -1.21 1.54 -7.37
C TYR A 10 -0.92 0.35 -8.29
N ALA A 11 -0.54 0.65 -9.53
CA ALA A 11 0.09 -0.35 -10.41
C ALA A 11 1.55 -0.52 -9.99
N LEU A 12 1.96 -1.76 -9.70
CA LEU A 12 3.33 -2.08 -9.28
C LEU A 12 4.17 -2.57 -10.45
N ASP A 13 3.56 -3.32 -11.36
CA ASP A 13 4.11 -3.68 -12.66
C ASP A 13 2.95 -3.89 -13.66
N ARG A 14 3.26 -4.47 -14.83
CA ARG A 14 2.25 -4.74 -15.88
C ARG A 14 1.17 -5.78 -15.48
N ARG A 15 1.33 -6.49 -14.37
CA ARG A 15 0.47 -7.62 -13.97
C ARG A 15 -0.08 -7.50 -12.55
N PHE A 16 0.56 -6.71 -11.68
CA PHE A 16 0.18 -6.59 -10.29
C PHE A 16 -0.20 -5.15 -9.95
N SER A 17 -1.31 -5.02 -9.24
CA SER A 17 -1.69 -3.80 -8.53
C SER A 17 -1.95 -4.09 -7.06
N VAL A 18 -1.83 -3.04 -6.25
CA VAL A 18 -2.19 -3.08 -4.83
C VAL A 18 -3.08 -1.89 -4.51
N GLU A 19 -4.16 -2.13 -3.79
CA GLU A 19 -4.97 -1.09 -3.17
C GLU A 19 -4.60 -1.01 -1.70
N PHE A 20 -4.21 0.18 -1.25
CA PHE A 20 -4.06 0.48 0.16
C PHE A 20 -5.36 1.10 0.68
N SER A 21 -5.79 0.64 1.85
CA SER A 21 -6.95 1.18 2.57
C SER A 21 -6.54 1.55 3.98
N LEU A 22 -6.97 2.72 4.45
CA LEU A 22 -6.91 3.12 5.86
C LEU A 22 -8.32 3.47 6.33
N ASP A 23 -8.83 2.73 7.31
CA ASP A 23 -10.13 2.97 7.96
C ASP A 23 -9.91 3.08 9.48
N GLY A 24 -9.89 4.31 9.99
CA GLY A 24 -9.40 4.58 11.36
C GLY A 24 -7.94 4.14 11.51
N ASP A 25 -7.69 3.23 12.45
CA ASP A 25 -6.35 2.67 12.72
C ASP A 25 -6.02 1.43 11.87
N ARG A 26 -6.97 0.98 11.05
CA ARG A 26 -6.83 -0.25 10.27
C ARG A 26 -6.24 0.03 8.90
N PHE A 27 -4.99 -0.38 8.70
CA PHE A 27 -4.29 -0.34 7.42
C PHE A 27 -4.31 -1.71 6.73
N ASP A 28 -4.95 -1.80 5.56
CA ASP A 28 -5.04 -3.01 4.75
C ASP A 28 -4.39 -2.83 3.36
N ALA A 29 -3.94 -3.94 2.77
CA ALA A 29 -3.40 -3.98 1.41
C ALA A 29 -4.03 -5.13 0.60
N PHE A 30 -4.78 -4.78 -0.44
CA PHE A 30 -5.48 -5.73 -1.31
C PHE A 30 -4.73 -5.88 -2.63
N TRP A 31 -4.37 -7.12 -2.97
CA TRP A 31 -3.58 -7.42 -4.16
C TRP A 31 -4.44 -7.95 -5.29
N SER A 32 -4.21 -7.45 -6.51
CA SER A 32 -4.81 -7.98 -7.72
C SER A 32 -3.71 -8.39 -8.73
N PRO A 33 -3.83 -9.55 -9.41
CA PRO A 33 -4.91 -10.55 -9.28
C PRO A 33 -4.82 -11.38 -8.00
N HIS A 34 -3.65 -11.47 -7.40
CA HIS A 34 -3.39 -12.09 -6.10
C HIS A 34 -2.04 -11.59 -5.57
N GLN A 35 -1.75 -11.85 -4.31
CA GLN A 35 -0.45 -11.49 -3.74
C GLN A 35 0.68 -12.26 -4.47
N PRO A 36 1.73 -11.56 -4.95
CA PRO A 36 2.88 -12.23 -5.56
C PRO A 36 3.66 -13.02 -4.49
N LYS A 37 4.27 -14.13 -4.90
CA LYS A 37 5.05 -15.01 -4.01
C LYS A 37 6.47 -15.24 -4.54
N GLY A 38 7.37 -15.70 -3.66
CA GLY A 38 8.72 -16.15 -4.03
C GLY A 38 9.59 -15.06 -4.68
N ARG A 39 10.26 -15.41 -5.79
CA ARG A 39 11.14 -14.49 -6.54
C ARG A 39 10.39 -13.24 -7.05
N LYS A 40 9.12 -13.40 -7.43
CA LYS A 40 8.30 -12.30 -7.95
C LYS A 40 7.95 -11.28 -6.85
N ALA A 41 7.64 -11.75 -5.65
CA ALA A 41 7.44 -10.88 -4.49
C ALA A 41 8.69 -10.03 -4.20
N ARG A 42 9.87 -10.66 -4.20
CA ARG A 42 11.15 -9.95 -4.00
C ARG A 42 11.41 -8.89 -5.07
N SER A 43 11.10 -9.17 -6.34
CA SER A 43 11.26 -8.18 -7.41
C SER A 43 10.28 -7.01 -7.32
N ILE A 44 9.07 -7.22 -6.78
CA ILE A 44 8.03 -6.19 -6.67
C ILE A 44 8.19 -5.34 -5.40
N LEU A 45 8.87 -5.88 -4.38
CA LEU A 45 9.01 -5.25 -3.06
C LEU A 45 9.47 -3.78 -3.11
N PRO A 46 10.42 -3.36 -3.96
CA PRO A 46 10.80 -1.95 -4.06
C PRO A 46 9.64 -1.06 -4.55
N ALA A 47 8.92 -1.48 -5.59
CA ALA A 47 7.76 -0.75 -6.10
C ALA A 47 6.64 -0.68 -5.06
N TYR A 48 6.39 -1.79 -4.35
CA TYR A 48 5.42 -1.84 -3.26
C TYR A 48 5.75 -0.86 -2.14
N ARG A 49 7.02 -0.81 -1.68
CA ARG A 49 7.46 0.12 -0.64
C ARG A 49 7.27 1.57 -1.06
N LYS A 50 7.62 1.89 -2.31
CA LYS A 50 7.39 3.23 -2.87
C LYS A 50 5.91 3.60 -2.89
N ALA A 51 5.05 2.70 -3.36
CA ALA A 51 3.60 2.92 -3.40
C ALA A 51 2.98 3.08 -2.00
N ARG A 52 3.43 2.28 -1.03
CA ARG A 52 3.01 2.39 0.37
C ARG A 52 3.40 3.75 0.95
N ASN A 53 4.65 4.16 0.77
CA ASN A 53 5.14 5.43 1.30
C ASN A 53 4.44 6.63 0.63
N ASP A 54 4.15 6.55 -0.68
CA ASP A 54 3.33 7.55 -1.38
C ASP A 54 1.92 7.64 -0.79
N PHE A 55 1.28 6.49 -0.53
CA PHE A 55 -0.03 6.46 0.10
C PHE A 55 0.00 7.09 1.48
N LEU A 56 0.88 6.62 2.37
CA LEU A 56 0.98 7.15 3.73
C LEU A 56 1.33 8.65 3.74
N GLY A 57 2.22 9.09 2.85
CA GLY A 57 2.55 10.51 2.69
C GLY A 57 1.39 11.35 2.15
N SER A 58 0.49 10.77 1.34
CA SER A 58 -0.70 11.46 0.82
C SER A 58 -1.80 11.65 1.86
N LEU A 59 -1.73 10.97 3.01
CA LEU A 59 -2.76 11.06 4.04
C LEU A 59 -2.64 12.30 4.92
N ASP A 60 -1.59 13.11 4.76
CA ASP A 60 -1.26 14.31 5.55
C ASP A 60 -1.23 14.09 7.09
N LEU A 61 -1.41 12.83 7.51
CA LEU A 61 -1.13 12.30 8.82
C LEU A 61 0.39 12.24 8.90
N GLY A 62 0.97 12.86 9.92
CA GLY A 62 2.37 12.69 10.31
C GLY A 62 2.66 11.25 10.75
N VAL A 63 2.49 10.28 9.85
CA VAL A 63 2.86 8.89 10.02
C VAL A 63 4.38 8.87 9.97
N MET A 64 4.98 9.11 11.13
CA MET A 64 6.38 8.92 11.43
C MET A 64 6.77 7.51 10.96
N VAL A 65 7.39 7.43 9.79
CA VAL A 65 7.98 6.19 9.29
C VAL A 65 9.14 5.88 10.22
N VAL A 66 8.91 5.06 11.24
CA VAL A 66 9.99 4.53 12.07
C VAL A 66 10.74 3.51 11.22
N GLU A 67 11.86 3.94 10.64
CA GLU A 67 12.88 3.02 10.15
C GLU A 67 13.62 2.47 11.39
N LEU A 68 13.43 1.16 11.66
CA LEU A 68 14.21 0.38 12.63
C LEU A 68 15.46 -0.17 11.96
#